data_AF-A0A7S4GQ92-F1
#
_entry.id   AF-A0A7S4GQ92-F1
#
_cell.length_a   1.000
_cell.length_b   1.000
_cell.length_c   1.000
_cell.angle_alpha   90.00
_cell.angle_beta   90.00
_cell.angle_gamma   90.00
#
_symmetry.space_group_name_H-M   'P 1'
#
loop_
_entity.id
_entity.type
_entity.pdbx_description
1 polymer ?
#
loop_
_entity_poly.entity_id
_entity_poly.type
_entity_poly.pdbx_seq_one_letter_code
_entity_poly.pdbx_strand_id
1 'polypeptide(L)'
;SAFPLAAALSLVCNVVEILSDSIRLSKVFRRPEPKRAQDIGLWFSILQGLVIISIFTNCLIISFGSEQIFSFFPQWFKNAKGDPTHHVIRKGSVKFVAAIMMTMEHSLAFICVGLWYVMHDAPVWVQNCLQRRTWRRTQARKAIEKRDTQ
;
A
#
# COMPACT_ATOMS: atom_id res chain seq x y z
N SER A 1 -6.73 -9.95 -12.27
CA SER A 1 -6.80 -8.49 -12.51
C SER A 1 -7.61 -8.24 -13.78
N ALA A 2 -8.87 -7.82 -13.64
CA ALA A 2 -9.90 -8.02 -14.68
C ALA A 2 -10.10 -6.85 -15.67
N PHE A 3 -9.40 -5.71 -15.55
CA PHE A 3 -9.53 -4.62 -16.52
C PHE A 3 -8.24 -3.77 -16.63
N PRO A 4 -7.47 -3.87 -17.72
CA PRO A 4 -6.20 -3.15 -17.86
C PRO A 4 -6.38 -1.62 -17.96
N LEU A 5 -7.55 -1.14 -18.40
CA LEU A 5 -7.84 0.30 -18.49
C LEU A 5 -8.29 0.91 -17.15
N ALA A 6 -8.47 0.11 -16.09
CA ALA A 6 -8.91 0.59 -14.78
C ALA A 6 -7.97 1.65 -14.21
N ALA A 7 -6.66 1.48 -14.39
CA ALA A 7 -5.66 2.42 -13.91
C ALA A 7 -5.76 3.78 -14.63
N ALA A 8 -5.97 3.76 -15.95
CA ALA A 8 -6.13 4.99 -16.73
C ALA A 8 -7.41 5.74 -16.34
N LEU A 9 -8.53 5.00 -16.16
CA LEU A 9 -9.78 5.59 -15.70
C LEU A 9 -9.66 6.17 -14.29
N SER A 10 -9.00 5.46 -13.37
CA SER A 10 -8.73 5.97 -12.01
C SER A 10 -7.91 7.25 -12.03
N LEU A 11 -6.91 7.36 -12.91
CA LEU A 11 -6.12 8.59 -13.05
C LEU A 11 -6.99 9.77 -13.48
N VAL A 12 -7.86 9.58 -14.48
CA VAL A 12 -8.80 10.61 -14.92
C VAL A 12 -9.76 11.00 -13.80
N CYS A 13 -10.32 10.02 -13.09
CA CYS A 13 -11.20 10.28 -11.93
C CYS A 13 -10.47 11.07 -10.84
N ASN A 14 -9.22 10.73 -10.52
CA ASN A 14 -8.43 11.46 -9.52
C ASN A 14 -8.16 12.91 -9.93
N VAL A 15 -7.91 13.18 -11.22
CA VAL A 15 -7.75 14.56 -11.74
C VAL A 15 -9.04 15.35 -11.59
N VAL A 16 -10.16 14.75 -11.98
CA VAL A 16 -11.49 15.37 -11.82
C VAL A 16 -11.80 15.63 -10.35
N GLU A 17 -11.46 14.71 -9.44
CA GLU A 17 -11.71 14.88 -8.01
C GLU A 17 -10.88 16.03 -7.42
N ILE A 18 -9.60 16.15 -7.76
CA ILE A 18 -8.76 17.29 -7.30
C ILE A 18 -9.36 18.63 -7.74
N LEU A 19 -9.84 18.71 -8.99
CA LEU A 19 -10.46 19.93 -9.50
C LEU A 19 -11.80 20.20 -8.80
N SER A 20 -12.65 19.17 -8.67
CA SER A 20 -13.93 19.24 -7.98
C SER A 20 -13.76 19.72 -6.54
N ASP A 21 -12.83 19.13 -5.79
CA ASP A 21 -12.55 19.50 -4.40
C ASP A 21 -11.97 20.92 -4.29
N SER A 22 -11.14 21.35 -5.24
CA SER A 22 -10.63 22.73 -5.27
C SER A 22 -11.77 23.75 -5.46
N ILE A 23 -12.77 23.44 -6.28
CA ILE A 23 -13.95 24.28 -6.52
C ILE A 23 -14.84 24.28 -5.28
N ARG A 24 -15.10 23.10 -4.69
CA ARG A 24 -15.89 22.97 -3.47
C ARG A 24 -15.29 23.79 -2.32
N LEU A 25 -13.98 23.69 -2.09
CA LEU A 25 -13.27 24.41 -1.04
C LEU A 25 -13.21 25.93 -1.26
N SER A 26 -13.16 26.39 -2.51
CA SER A 26 -13.02 27.82 -2.84
C SER A 26 -14.34 28.56 -3.04
N LYS A 27 -15.34 27.92 -3.65
CA LYS A 27 -16.58 28.58 -4.10
C LYS A 27 -17.83 28.10 -3.38
N VAL A 28 -17.83 26.91 -2.78
CA VAL A 28 -19.05 26.29 -2.21
C VAL A 28 -19.06 26.36 -0.69
N PHE A 29 -17.97 25.99 -0.03
CA PHE A 29 -17.90 25.94 1.43
C PHE A 29 -17.46 27.27 2.05
N ARG A 30 -17.96 27.55 3.27
CA ARG A 30 -17.44 28.65 4.10
C ARG A 30 -16.01 28.32 4.52
N ARG A 31 -15.15 29.34 4.57
CA ARG A 31 -13.75 29.20 4.99
C ARG A 31 -13.63 28.45 6.33
N PRO A 32 -12.95 27.29 6.37
CA PRO A 32 -12.72 26.57 7.62
C PRO A 32 -11.61 27.21 8.44
N GLU A 33 -11.65 27.02 9.75
CA GLU A 33 -10.58 27.42 10.66
C GLU A 33 -9.31 26.60 10.38
N PRO A 34 -8.14 27.25 10.16
CA PRO A 34 -6.92 26.53 9.81
C PRO A 34 -6.42 25.70 10.99
N LYS A 35 -6.39 24.38 10.83
CA LYS A 35 -5.79 23.44 11.78
C LYS A 35 -4.44 22.97 11.27
N ARG A 36 -3.43 22.93 12.16
CA ARG A 36 -2.13 22.35 11.83
C ARG A 36 -2.23 20.82 11.97
N ALA A 37 -1.99 20.11 10.87
CA ALA A 37 -1.85 18.66 10.85
C ALA A 37 -0.44 18.31 10.35
N GLN A 38 0.20 17.33 10.98
CA GLN A 38 1.53 16.84 10.59
C GLN A 38 1.43 15.66 9.61
N ASP A 39 0.34 14.90 9.68
CA ASP A 39 0.08 13.69 8.91
C ASP A 39 -1.39 13.58 8.49
N ILE A 40 -1.71 12.54 7.72
CA ILE A 40 -3.09 12.18 7.35
C ILE A 40 -3.86 11.47 8.49
N GLY A 41 -3.21 11.25 9.64
CA GLY A 41 -3.77 10.60 10.82
C GLY A 41 -4.14 9.12 10.61
N LEU A 42 -5.28 8.73 11.21
CA LEU A 42 -5.79 7.34 11.25
C LEU A 42 -5.91 6.68 9.87
N TRP A 43 -6.16 7.48 8.82
CA TRP A 43 -6.26 6.99 7.44
C TRP A 43 -5.01 6.24 7.00
N PHE A 44 -3.82 6.63 7.48
CA PHE A 44 -2.59 5.92 7.18
C PHE A 44 -2.64 4.47 7.67
N SER A 45 -3.06 4.26 8.93
CA SER A 45 -3.19 2.93 9.52
C SER A 45 -4.25 2.08 8.82
N ILE A 46 -5.35 2.69 8.38
CA ILE A 46 -6.38 1.99 7.60
C ILE A 46 -5.80 1.51 6.26
N LEU A 47 -5.09 2.38 5.54
CA LEU A 47 -4.46 2.05 4.27
C LEU A 47 -3.39 0.94 4.43
N GLN A 48 -2.61 0.98 5.51
CA GLN A 48 -1.68 -0.10 5.85
C GLN A 48 -2.40 -1.44 6.10
N GLY A 49 -3.51 -1.43 6.83
CA GLY A 49 -4.34 -2.62 7.02
C GLY A 49 -4.89 -3.17 5.70
N LEU A 50 -5.34 -2.28 4.79
CA LEU A 50 -5.81 -2.68 3.47
C LEU A 50 -4.73 -3.33 2.61
N VAL A 51 -3.47 -2.88 2.71
CA VAL A 51 -2.34 -3.53 2.01
C VAL A 51 -2.16 -4.96 2.49
N ILE A 52 -2.19 -5.18 3.81
CA ILE A 52 -2.05 -6.53 4.39
C ILE A 52 -3.19 -7.43 3.92
N ILE A 53 -4.44 -6.98 4.03
CA ILE A 53 -5.63 -7.74 3.60
C ILE A 53 -5.55 -8.06 2.09
N SER A 54 -5.10 -7.10 1.28
CA SER A 54 -4.96 -7.27 -0.16
C SER A 54 -4.00 -8.41 -0.53
N ILE A 55 -2.90 -8.61 0.21
CA ILE A 55 -1.98 -9.74 -0.02
C ILE A 55 -2.72 -11.07 0.13
N PHE A 56 -3.48 -11.24 1.22
CA PHE A 56 -4.28 -12.44 1.45
C PHE A 56 -5.36 -12.64 0.37
N THR A 57 -6.14 -11.59 0.08
CA THR A 57 -7.23 -11.66 -0.88
C THR A 57 -6.73 -12.02 -2.29
N ASN A 58 -5.63 -11.42 -2.75
CA ASN A 58 -5.07 -11.74 -4.06
C ASN A 58 -4.51 -13.18 -4.13
N CYS A 59 -3.83 -13.65 -3.08
CA CYS A 59 -3.35 -15.03 -3.01
C CYS A 59 -4.52 -16.04 -3.04
N LEU A 60 -5.62 -15.74 -2.35
CA LEU A 60 -6.84 -16.55 -2.37
C LEU A 60 -7.50 -16.56 -3.76
N ILE A 61 -7.60 -15.42 -4.43
CA ILE A 61 -8.19 -15.31 -5.78
C ILE A 61 -7.40 -16.16 -6.77
N ILE A 62 -6.07 -16.12 -6.72
CA ILE A 62 -5.21 -16.94 -7.59
C ILE A 62 -5.42 -18.43 -7.28
N SER A 63 -5.59 -18.77 -6.00
CA SER A 63 -5.66 -20.17 -5.56
C SER A 63 -7.00 -20.86 -5.83
N PHE A 64 -8.11 -20.13 -5.68
CA PHE A 64 -9.46 -20.70 -5.76
C PHE A 64 -10.34 -20.09 -6.84
N GLY A 65 -10.06 -18.84 -7.24
CA GLY A 65 -10.91 -18.08 -8.15
C GLY A 65 -10.42 -18.02 -9.60
N SER A 66 -9.23 -18.55 -9.90
CA SER A 66 -8.61 -18.40 -11.21
C SER A 66 -8.05 -19.71 -11.77
N GLU A 67 -8.22 -19.91 -13.08
CA GLU A 67 -7.59 -20.98 -13.87
C GLU A 67 -6.08 -20.80 -14.04
N GLN A 68 -5.48 -19.79 -13.39
CA GLN A 68 -4.03 -19.54 -13.45
C GLN A 68 -3.22 -20.72 -12.93
N ILE A 69 -3.58 -21.29 -11.76
CA ILE A 69 -2.86 -22.45 -11.21
C ILE A 69 -3.04 -23.67 -12.11
N PHE A 70 -4.20 -23.83 -12.73
CA PHE A 70 -4.44 -24.89 -13.71
C PHE A 70 -3.52 -24.75 -14.93
N SER A 71 -3.37 -23.53 -15.47
CA SER A 71 -2.48 -23.24 -16.60
C SER A 71 -1.01 -23.55 -16.29
N PHE A 72 -0.53 -23.19 -15.09
CA PHE A 72 0.86 -23.46 -14.69
C PHE A 72 1.11 -24.92 -14.30
N PHE A 73 0.14 -25.59 -13.68
CA PHE A 73 0.29 -26.94 -13.14
C PHE A 73 -0.88 -27.85 -13.52
N PRO A 74 -1.08 -28.15 -14.82
CA PRO A 74 -2.22 -28.93 -15.29
C PRO A 74 -2.25 -30.34 -14.68
N GLN A 75 -1.09 -30.92 -14.36
CA GLN A 75 -0.95 -32.25 -13.76
C GLN A 75 -1.65 -32.41 -12.40
N TRP A 76 -1.96 -31.31 -11.70
CA TRP A 76 -2.60 -31.34 -10.39
C TRP A 76 -4.13 -31.30 -10.45
N PHE A 77 -4.68 -31.14 -11.64
CA PHE A 77 -6.12 -31.07 -11.86
C PHE A 77 -6.59 -32.27 -12.66
N LYS A 78 -7.87 -32.56 -12.56
CA LYS A 78 -8.56 -33.61 -13.33
C LYS A 78 -9.92 -33.10 -13.77
N ASN A 79 -10.41 -33.64 -14.87
CA ASN A 79 -11.75 -33.32 -15.36
C ASN A 79 -12.81 -33.82 -14.37
N ALA A 80 -13.77 -32.97 -14.05
CA ALA A 80 -14.90 -33.33 -13.21
C ALA A 80 -15.86 -34.23 -14.01
N LYS A 81 -16.02 -35.49 -13.58
CA LYS A 81 -17.00 -36.43 -14.15
C LYS A 81 -16.99 -36.54 -15.70
N GLY A 82 -15.81 -36.40 -16.33
CA GLY A 82 -15.66 -36.52 -17.78
C GLY A 82 -15.97 -35.27 -18.59
N ASP A 83 -16.36 -34.16 -17.94
CA ASP A 83 -16.54 -32.87 -18.61
C ASP A 83 -15.17 -32.19 -18.83
N PRO A 84 -14.76 -31.90 -20.08
CA PRO A 84 -13.50 -31.23 -20.37
C PRO A 84 -13.48 -29.76 -19.95
N THR A 85 -14.62 -29.15 -19.61
CA THR A 85 -14.71 -27.72 -19.30
C THR A 85 -14.54 -27.38 -17.82
N HIS A 86 -14.69 -28.37 -16.93
CA HIS A 86 -14.62 -28.15 -15.48
C HIS A 86 -13.48 -28.96 -14.85
N HIS A 87 -12.44 -28.25 -14.41
CA HIS A 87 -11.26 -28.85 -13.79
C HIS A 87 -11.37 -28.79 -12.26
N VAL A 88 -11.12 -29.91 -11.60
CA VAL A 88 -11.10 -29.99 -10.13
C VAL A 88 -9.74 -30.46 -9.65
N ILE A 89 -9.29 -29.93 -8.51
CA ILE A 89 -8.02 -30.32 -7.90
C ILE A 89 -8.06 -31.82 -7.55
N ARG A 90 -7.05 -32.56 -7.99
CA ARG A 90 -6.93 -33.99 -7.70
C ARG A 90 -6.81 -34.21 -6.18
N LYS A 91 -7.54 -35.20 -5.63
CA LYS A 91 -7.39 -35.61 -4.22
C LYS A 91 -5.91 -35.99 -3.97
N GLY A 92 -5.22 -35.19 -3.16
CA GLY A 92 -3.77 -35.28 -2.89
C GLY A 92 -2.98 -34.03 -3.32
N SER A 93 -3.38 -33.38 -4.41
CA SER A 93 -2.70 -32.19 -4.94
C SER A 93 -3.00 -30.90 -4.16
N VAL A 94 -4.06 -30.90 -3.35
CA VAL A 94 -4.47 -29.76 -2.50
C VAL A 94 -3.34 -29.30 -1.57
N LYS A 95 -2.51 -30.24 -1.07
CA LYS A 95 -1.37 -29.91 -0.20
C LYS A 95 -0.32 -29.07 -0.93
N PHE A 96 -0.05 -29.37 -2.21
CA PHE A 96 0.91 -28.63 -3.02
C PHE A 96 0.37 -27.25 -3.40
N VAL A 97 -0.92 -27.16 -3.75
CA VAL A 97 -1.58 -25.87 -4.05
C VAL A 97 -1.56 -24.97 -2.81
N ALA A 98 -1.90 -25.50 -1.63
CA ALA A 98 -1.83 -24.76 -0.37
C ALA A 98 -0.40 -24.34 0.00
N ALA A 99 0.61 -25.19 -0.25
CA ALA A 99 2.01 -24.84 -0.02
C ALA A 99 2.48 -23.70 -0.93
N ILE A 100 2.07 -23.69 -2.21
CA ILE A 100 2.36 -22.61 -3.14
C ILE A 100 1.68 -21.32 -2.69
N MET A 101 0.40 -21.38 -2.33
CA MET A 101 -0.34 -20.23 -1.81
C MET A 101 0.39 -19.62 -0.59
N MET A 102 0.75 -20.46 0.39
CA MET A 102 1.46 -20.03 1.59
C MET A 102 2.81 -19.39 1.26
N THR A 103 3.56 -19.98 0.34
CA THR A 103 4.87 -19.48 -0.09
C THR A 103 4.75 -18.15 -0.85
N MET A 104 3.74 -18.01 -1.71
CA MET A 104 3.45 -16.76 -2.42
C MET A 104 3.05 -15.65 -1.46
N GLU A 105 2.19 -15.94 -0.49
CA GLU A 105 1.78 -14.98 0.54
C GLU A 105 2.98 -14.49 1.36
N HIS A 106 3.80 -15.42 1.88
CA HIS A 106 4.96 -15.08 2.70
C HIS A 106 6.04 -14.34 1.91
N SER A 107 6.24 -14.69 0.64
CA SER A 107 7.21 -13.99 -0.21
C SER A 107 6.76 -12.57 -0.53
N LEU A 108 5.49 -12.35 -0.84
CA LEU A 108 4.93 -11.00 -1.04
C LEU A 108 4.98 -10.16 0.25
N ALA A 109 4.62 -10.75 1.40
CA ALA A 109 4.72 -10.08 2.68
C ALA A 109 6.18 -9.68 2.99
N PHE A 110 7.14 -10.58 2.77
CA PHE A 110 8.55 -10.30 2.97
C PHE A 110 9.06 -9.18 2.04
N ILE A 111 8.65 -9.19 0.77
CA ILE A 111 8.98 -8.11 -0.17
C ILE A 111 8.42 -6.78 0.30
N CYS A 112 7.15 -6.72 0.73
CA CYS A 112 6.56 -5.51 1.26
C CYS A 112 7.29 -4.98 2.51
N VAL A 113 7.68 -5.88 3.43
CA VAL A 113 8.47 -5.52 4.62
C VAL A 113 9.88 -5.05 4.23
N GLY A 114 10.52 -5.71 3.26
CA GLY A 114 11.82 -5.30 2.74
C GLY A 114 11.77 -3.93 2.07
N LEU A 115 10.74 -3.65 1.26
CA LEU A 115 10.52 -2.33 0.67
C LEU A 115 10.28 -1.27 1.74
N TRP A 116 9.52 -1.59 2.78
CA TRP A 116 9.33 -0.70 3.92
C TRP A 116 10.65 -0.39 4.63
N TYR A 117 11.54 -1.38 4.78
CA TYR A 117 12.85 -1.18 5.39
C TYR A 117 13.80 -0.32 4.53
N VAL A 118 13.74 -0.47 3.20
CA VAL A 118 14.60 0.28 2.26
C VAL A 118 14.12 1.73 2.11
N MET A 119 12.82 1.96 2.13
CA MET A 119 12.24 3.30 1.98
C MET A 119 12.33 4.09 3.28
N HIS A 120 13.30 4.99 3.36
CA HIS A 120 13.49 5.88 4.50
C HIS A 120 12.33 6.91 4.60
N ASP A 121 11.79 7.13 5.80
CA ASP A 121 10.59 7.99 6.05
C ASP A 121 10.76 9.46 5.64
N ALA A 122 12.00 9.93 5.49
CA ALA A 122 12.29 11.27 5.02
C ALA A 122 13.49 11.27 4.06
N PRO A 123 13.43 12.01 2.94
CA PRO A 123 14.56 12.11 2.03
C PRO A 123 15.73 12.88 2.69
N VAL A 124 16.96 12.58 2.27
CA VAL A 124 18.21 13.10 2.87
C VAL A 124 18.26 14.62 2.93
N TRP A 125 17.74 15.32 1.92
CA TRP A 125 17.71 16.78 1.91
C TRP A 125 16.81 17.36 3.03
N VAL A 126 15.72 16.69 3.39
CA VAL A 126 14.86 17.07 4.52
C VAL A 126 15.61 16.86 5.83
N GLN A 127 16.31 15.74 5.98
CA GLN A 127 17.10 15.46 7.18
C GLN A 127 18.20 16.51 7.38
N ASN A 128 18.93 16.85 6.33
CA ASN A 128 19.94 17.89 6.36
C ASN A 128 19.34 19.26 6.75
N CYS A 129 18.18 19.60 6.21
CA CYS A 129 17.45 20.82 6.57
C CYS A 129 16.99 20.81 8.03
N LEU A 130 16.45 19.69 8.52
CA LEU A 130 16.02 19.53 9.91
C LEU A 130 17.21 19.64 10.86
N GLN A 131 18.32 18.97 10.57
CA GLN A 131 19.57 19.07 11.34
C GLN A 131 20.09 20.50 11.39
N ARG A 132 20.10 21.23 10.26
CA ARG A 132 20.47 22.65 10.23
C ARG A 132 19.52 23.51 11.09
N ARG A 133 18.21 23.24 11.03
CA ARG A 133 17.21 23.97 11.80
C ARG A 133 17.33 23.72 13.30
N THR A 134 17.54 22.47 13.72
CA THR A 134 17.72 22.12 15.14
C THR A 134 19.02 22.71 15.67
N TRP A 135 20.11 22.64 14.90
CA TRP A 135 21.39 23.26 15.27
C TRP A 135 21.27 24.76 15.52
N ARG A 136 20.61 25.51 14.61
CA ARG A 136 20.39 26.95 14.79
C ARG A 136 19.58 27.27 16.07
N ARG A 137 18.57 26.45 16.39
CA ARG A 137 17.76 26.61 17.62
C ARG A 137 18.59 26.40 18.88
N THR A 138 19.46 25.39 18.89
CA THR A 138 20.33 25.10 20.04
C THR A 138 21.35 26.21 20.26
N GLN A 139 21.95 26.76 19.20
CA GLN A 139 22.88 27.90 19.30
C GLN A 139 22.18 29.16 19.84
N ALA A 140 20.98 29.46 19.34
CA ALA A 140 20.20 30.61 19.83
C ALA A 140 19.87 30.51 21.33
N ARG A 141 19.50 29.31 21.81
CA ARG A 141 19.27 29.08 23.25
C ARG A 141 20.53 29.33 24.09
N LYS A 142 21.68 28.81 23.65
CA LYS A 142 22.97 29.03 24.35
C LYS A 142 23.37 30.50 24.39
N ALA A 143 23.06 31.27 23.34
CA ALA A 143 23.34 32.71 23.30
C ALA A 143 22.46 33.51 24.26
N ILE A 144 21.19 33.13 24.41
CA ILE A 144 20.27 33.73 25.40
C ILE A 144 20.73 33.41 26.82
N GLU A 145 21.04 32.14 27.11
CA GLU A 145 21.50 31.71 28.43
C GLU A 145 22.79 32.43 28.86
N LYS A 146 23.76 32.58 27.94
CA LYS A 146 24.97 33.37 28.19
C LYS A 146 24.67 34.85 28.51
N ARG A 147 23.67 35.43 27.86
CA ARG A 147 23.24 36.82 28.10
C ARG A 147 22.56 36.99 29.46
N ASP A 148 21.83 35.98 29.92
CA ASP A 148 21.12 36.01 31.20
C ASP A 148 22.05 35.72 32.40
N THR A 149 23.20 35.07 32.18
CA THR A 149 24.22 34.79 33.21
C THR A 149 25.25 35.90 33.44
N GLN A 150 25.28 36.95 32.61
CA GLN A 150 26.19 38.10 32.73
C GLN A 150 25.49 39.31 33.33
#